data_AF-A0A328B022-F1
#
_entry.id   AF-A0A328B022-F1
#
_cell.length_a   1.000
_cell.length_b   1.000
_cell.length_c   1.000
_cell.angle_alpha   90.00
_cell.angle_beta   90.00
_cell.angle_gamma   90.00
#
_symmetry.space_group_name_H-M   'P 1'
#
loop_
_entity.id
_entity.type
_entity.pdbx_description
1 polymer ?
#
loop_
_entity_poly.entity_id
_entity_poly.type
_entity_poly.pdbx_seq_one_letter_code
_entity_poly.pdbx_strand_id
1 'polypeptide(L)' 'MDPLSTARYGLMAAQSQLQTSASRVANMGSDPTVDPVQETVNQVEAKQQFAANAQVIKIADEMWRSLLEVQVR' A
#
# COMPACT_ATOMS: atom_id res chain seq x y z
N MET A 1 7.75 -12.39 -13.60
CA MET A 1 7.13 -11.34 -12.76
C MET A 1 8.17 -10.27 -12.51
N ASP A 2 7.87 -9.00 -12.79
CA ASP A 2 8.72 -7.88 -12.40
C ASP A 2 8.31 -7.43 -10.97
N PRO A 3 9.21 -7.50 -9.97
CA PRO A 3 8.88 -7.14 -8.58
C PRO A 3 8.37 -5.70 -8.45
N LEU A 4 8.80 -4.78 -9.32
CA LEU A 4 8.33 -3.41 -9.34
C LEU A 4 6.86 -3.34 -9.78
N SER A 5 6.49 -4.11 -10.82
CA SER A 5 5.10 -4.22 -11.26
C SER A 5 4.20 -4.78 -10.15
N THR A 6 4.64 -5.84 -9.46
CA THR A 6 3.90 -6.44 -8.34
C THR A 6 3.74 -5.46 -7.18
N ALA A 7 4.81 -4.75 -6.79
CA ALA A 7 4.74 -3.74 -5.74
C ALA A 7 3.79 -2.59 -6.10
N ARG A 8 3.78 -2.13 -7.35
CA ARG A 8 2.85 -1.11 -7.83
C ARG A 8 1.40 -1.57 -7.78
N TYR A 9 1.11 -2.79 -8.23
CA TYR A 9 -0.23 -3.36 -8.09
C TYR A 9 -0.66 -3.48 -6.62
N GLY A 10 0.25 -3.94 -5.75
CA GLY A 10 0.03 -4.01 -4.32
C GLY A 10 -0.28 -2.65 -3.68
N LEU A 11 0.44 -1.58 -4.08
CA LEU A 11 0.15 -0.21 -3.63
C LEU A 11 -1.24 0.25 -4.04
N MET A 12 -1.63 0.03 -5.30
CA MET A 12 -2.94 0.43 -5.80
C MET A 12 -4.06 -0.32 -5.08
N ALA A 13 -3.88 -1.62 -4.83
CA ALA A 13 -4.81 -2.43 -4.06
C ALA A 13 -4.94 -1.93 -2.62
N ALA A 14 -3.83 -1.66 -1.93
CA ALA A 14 -3.82 -1.13 -0.57
C ALA A 14 -4.51 0.24 -0.49
N GLN A 15 -4.29 1.12 -1.48
CA GLN A 15 -4.95 2.41 -1.57
C GLN A 15 -6.47 2.26 -1.76
N SER A 16 -6.89 1.37 -2.65
CA SER A 16 -8.32 1.10 -2.90
C SER A 16 -9.01 0.53 -1.66
N GLN A 17 -8.35 -0.38 -0.94
CA GLN A 17 -8.84 -0.95 0.30
C GLN A 17 -8.98 0.13 1.39
N LEU A 18 -7.98 0.99 1.55
CA LEU A 18 -8.02 2.11 2.50
C LEU A 18 -9.16 3.08 2.17
N GLN A 19 -9.36 3.40 0.88
CA GLN A 19 -10.43 4.31 0.47
C GLN A 19 -11.80 3.71 0.73
N THR A 20 -12.00 2.43 0.39
CA THR A 20 -13.24 1.71 0.69
C THR A 20 -13.52 1.69 2.20
N SER A 21 -12.46 1.44 2.98
CA SER A 21 -12.53 1.42 4.43
C SER A 21 -12.95 2.77 5.01
N ALA A 22 -12.29 3.85 4.56
CA ALA A 22 -12.60 5.21 4.96
C ALA A 22 -14.04 5.62 4.57
N SER A 23 -14.51 5.21 3.39
CA SER A 23 -15.90 5.46 2.97
C SER A 23 -16.91 4.75 3.86
N ARG A 24 -16.63 3.53 4.34
CA ARG A 24 -17.52 2.84 5.28
C ARG A 24 -17.51 3.48 6.66
N VAL A 25 -16.34 3.87 7.19
CA VAL A 25 -16.28 4.64 8.45
C VAL A 25 -17.06 5.95 8.35
N ALA A 26 -16.95 6.67 7.23
CA ALA A 26 -17.69 7.92 7.03
C ALA A 26 -19.22 7.73 7.04
N ASN A 27 -19.70 6.56 6.59
CA ASN A 27 -21.12 6.20 6.57
C ASN A 27 -21.58 5.41 7.81
N MET A 28 -20.72 5.22 8.82
CA MET A 28 -21.04 4.44 10.02
C MET A 28 -22.25 4.98 10.80
N GLY A 29 -22.54 6.28 10.69
CA GLY A 29 -23.72 6.88 11.31
C GLY A 29 -25.06 6.49 10.66
N SER A 30 -25.05 6.03 9.41
CA SER A 30 -26.23 5.62 8.64
C SER A 30 -26.32 4.12 8.37
N ASP A 31 -25.21 3.39 8.54
CA ASP A 31 -25.14 1.94 8.33
C ASP A 31 -24.77 1.21 9.64
N PRO A 32 -25.74 0.55 10.30
CA PRO A 32 -25.51 -0.17 11.55
C PRO A 32 -24.73 -1.47 11.38
N THR A 33 -24.42 -1.88 10.14
CA THR A 33 -23.61 -3.08 9.87
C THR A 33 -22.10 -2.81 9.88
N VAL A 34 -21.69 -1.55 9.95
CA VAL A 34 -20.28 -1.15 10.01
C VAL A 34 -19.73 -1.38 11.41
N ASP A 35 -18.77 -2.31 11.54
CA ASP A 35 -17.97 -2.49 12.76
C ASP A 35 -16.73 -1.58 12.74
N PRO A 36 -16.65 -0.56 13.61
CA PRO A 36 -15.49 0.34 13.67
C PRO A 36 -14.19 -0.34 14.07
N VAL A 37 -14.25 -1.42 14.87
CA VAL A 37 -13.05 -2.15 15.31
C VAL A 37 -12.46 -2.89 14.12
N GLN A 38 -13.29 -3.66 13.41
CA GLN A 38 -12.87 -4.35 12.20
C GLN A 38 -12.35 -3.37 11.15
N GLU A 39 -13.01 -2.22 10.99
CA GLU A 39 -12.58 -1.25 9.99
C GLU A 39 -11.25 -0.58 10.35
N THR A 40 -11.00 -0.34 11.64
CA THR A 40 -9.68 0.12 12.11
C THR A 40 -8.58 -0.89 11.79
N VAL A 41 -8.84 -2.20 11.99
CA VAL A 41 -7.89 -3.26 11.63
C VAL A 41 -7.62 -3.25 10.12
N ASN A 42 -8.66 -3.13 9.29
CA ASN A 42 -8.53 -3.05 7.84
C ASN A 42 -7.66 -1.85 7.41
N GLN A 43 -7.80 -0.69 8.06
CA GLN A 43 -6.96 0.49 7.78
C GLN A 43 -5.50 0.26 8.17
N VAL A 44 -5.25 -0.38 9.32
CA VAL A 44 -3.89 -0.72 9.77
C VAL A 44 -3.24 -1.72 8.81
N GLU A 45 -3.99 -2.73 8.37
CA GLU A 45 -3.51 -3.70 7.40
C GLU A 45 -3.19 -3.03 6.05
N ALA A 46 -4.10 -2.22 5.53
CA ALA A 46 -3.88 -1.47 4.29
C ALA A 46 -2.65 -0.55 4.39
N LYS A 47 -2.45 0.11 5.54
CA LYS A 47 -1.26 0.93 5.80
C LYS A 47 0.02 0.08 5.78
N GLN A 48 0.01 -1.09 6.41
CA GLN A 48 1.17 -1.97 6.44
C GLN A 48 1.50 -2.52 5.05
N GLN A 49 0.48 -2.93 4.29
CA GLN A 49 0.64 -3.38 2.90
C GLN A 49 1.18 -2.25 2.02
N PHE A 50 0.70 -1.03 2.19
CA PHE A 50 1.23 0.14 1.48
C PHE A 50 2.71 0.35 1.80
N ALA A 51 3.07 0.38 3.08
CA ALA A 51 4.45 0.60 3.52
C ALA A 51 5.41 -0.48 3.00
N ALA A 52 4.98 -1.75 3.05
CA ALA A 52 5.77 -2.87 2.54
C ALA A 52 6.03 -2.74 1.03
N ASN A 53 4.99 -2.48 0.23
CA ASN A 53 5.16 -2.31 -1.21
C ASN A 53 5.98 -1.07 -1.56
N ALA A 54 5.81 0.05 -0.84
CA ALA A 54 6.61 1.26 -1.04
C ALA A 54 8.11 1.01 -0.76
N GLN A 55 8.43 0.21 0.27
CA GLN A 55 9.81 -0.16 0.58
C GLN A 55 10.43 -1.01 -0.55
N VAL A 56 9.67 -1.92 -1.17
CA VAL A 56 10.16 -2.70 -2.32
C VAL A 56 10.49 -1.79 -3.50
N ILE A 57 9.63 -0.80 -3.80
CA ILE A 57 9.91 0.19 -4.87
C ILE A 57 11.18 0.97 -4.56
N LYS A 58 11.35 1.43 -3.32
CA LYS A 58 12.54 2.18 -2.90
C LYS A 58 13.82 1.35 -3.05
N ILE A 59 13.81 0.10 -2.61
CA ILE A 59 14.97 -0.80 -2.74
C ILE A 59 15.27 -1.05 -4.22
N ALA A 60 14.25 -1.25 -5.06
CA ALA A 60 14.45 -1.41 -6.49
C ALA A 60 15.14 -0.17 -7.09
N ASP A 61 14.72 1.05 -6.74
CA ASP A 61 15.36 2.29 -7.18
C ASP A 61 16.82 2.41 -6.70
N GLU A 62 17.08 2.08 -5.44
CA GLU A 62 18.45 2.04 -4.89
C GLU A 62 19.36 1.06 -5.64
N MET A 63 18.83 -0.12 -6.02
CA MET A 63 19.56 -1.09 -6.84
C MET A 63 19.88 -0.55 -8.23
N TRP A 64 18.92 0.09 -8.90
CA TRP A 64 19.16 0.72 -10.20
C TRP A 64 20.24 1.81 -10.11
N ARG A 65 20.18 2.64 -9.07
CA ARG A 65 21.17 3.70 -8.85
C ARG A 65 22.57 3.14 -8.59
N SER A 66 22.68 2.07 -7.81
CA SER A 66 23.95 1.38 -7.57
C SER A 66 24.57 0.83 -8.87
N LEU A 67 23.75 0.26 -9.76
CA LEU A 67 24.25 -0.21 -11.06
C LEU A 67 24.78 0.93 -11.93
N LEU A 68 24.09 2.07 -11.97
CA LEU A 68 24.54 3.25 -12.70
C LEU A 68 25.87 3.79 -12.14
N GLU A 69 26.02 3.84 -10.82
CA GLU A 69 27.26 4.28 -10.17
C GLU A 69 28.45 3.37 -10.49
N VAL A 70 28.24 2.06 -10.60
CA VAL A 70 29.29 1.11 -11.01
C VAL A 70 29.69 1.32 -12.47
N GLN A 71 28.74 1.60 -13.36
CA GLN A 71 29.01 1.78 -14.80
C GLN A 71 29.73 3.10 -15.14
N VAL A 72 29.55 4.14 -14.32
CA VAL A 72 30.18 5.46 -14.52
C VAL A 72 31.64 5.48 -14.00
N ARG A 73 32.07 4.46 -13.26
CA ARG A 73 33.48 4.26 -12.87
C ARG A 73 34.28 3.54 -13.96
#